data_AF-A0A0B0ED05-F1
#
_entry.id   AF-A0A0B0ED05-F1
#
_cell.length_a   1.000
_cell.length_b   1.000
_cell.length_c   1.000
_cell.angle_alpha   90.00
_cell.angle_beta   90.00
_cell.angle_gamma   90.00
#
_symmetry.space_group_name_H-M   'P 1'
#
loop_
_entity.id
_entity.type
_entity.pdbx_description
1 polymer ?
#
loop_
_entity_poly.entity_id
_entity_poly.type
_entity_poly.pdbx_seq_one_letter_code
_entity_poly.pdbx_strand_id
1 'polypeptide(L)'
;MKKYRLNIKSDIYCDEDQLGFGKYIETLNTMFTDRDFKTPFCIGIFGKWGSGKTSFMHLLENRLLKDNNEPRIIPVWFNPWRYEKEEYLIIPFLKTIERGIRKYEEENKTKGDKLLKVATKIGDVSAAFAYGITADAKLGGFGLRLDASKIMLH
;
A
#
# COMPACT_ATOMS: atom_id res chain seq x y z
N MET A 1 29.36 33.18 25.58
CA MET A 1 29.51 32.06 24.63
C MET A 1 28.13 31.48 24.33
N LYS A 2 27.60 31.63 23.11
CA LYS A 2 26.29 31.10 22.71
C LYS A 2 26.36 29.57 22.60
N LYS A 3 25.56 28.88 23.40
CA LYS A 3 25.41 27.42 23.40
C LYS A 3 24.49 27.02 22.24
N TYR A 4 25.07 26.54 21.14
CA TYR A 4 24.29 25.96 20.05
C TYR A 4 23.68 24.64 20.53
N ARG A 5 22.37 24.62 20.81
CA ARG A 5 21.59 23.39 20.90
C ARG A 5 21.45 22.87 19.49
N LEU A 6 22.18 21.80 19.16
CA LEU A 6 21.85 20.97 18.00
C LEU A 6 20.43 20.43 18.25
N ASN A 7 19.46 20.99 17.53
CA ASN A 7 18.12 20.44 17.43
C ASN A 7 18.27 19.12 16.65
N ILE A 8 18.51 18.04 17.37
CA ILE A 8 18.28 16.69 16.86
C ILE A 8 16.76 16.61 16.67
N LYS A 9 16.28 16.95 15.47
CA LYS A 9 14.95 16.55 15.03
C LYS A 9 14.96 15.03 15.06
N SER A 10 14.18 14.46 15.97
CA SER A 10 13.87 13.03 16.07
C SER A 10 13.50 12.45 14.70
N ASP A 11 13.56 11.12 14.58
CA ASP A 11 13.20 10.27 13.42
C ASP A 11 11.73 10.45 12.93
N ILE A 12 11.33 11.68 12.69
CA ILE A 12 10.06 12.09 12.11
C ILE A 12 10.41 12.41 10.66
N TYR A 13 9.79 11.69 9.74
CA TYR A 13 9.91 11.94 8.30
C TYR A 13 9.58 13.41 8.00
N CYS A 14 10.33 14.01 7.07
CA CYS A 14 10.19 15.43 6.74
C CYS A 14 9.30 15.57 5.49
N ASP A 15 8.22 16.36 5.61
CA ASP A 15 7.32 16.69 4.50
C ASP A 15 7.92 17.68 3.49
N GLU A 16 9.08 18.28 3.80
CA GLU A 16 9.82 19.16 2.91
C GLU A 16 10.92 18.38 2.18
N ASP A 17 11.06 18.60 0.88
CA ASP A 17 12.09 17.95 0.06
C ASP A 17 13.50 18.53 0.36
N GLN A 18 14.09 18.06 1.46
CA GLN A 18 15.44 18.46 1.89
C GLN A 18 16.56 17.65 1.21
N LEU A 19 16.21 16.62 0.43
CA LEU A 19 17.16 15.70 -0.21
C LEU A 19 17.16 15.80 -1.75
N GLY A 20 16.35 16.70 -2.33
CA GLY A 20 16.28 16.93 -3.77
C GLY A 20 15.55 15.81 -4.53
N PHE A 21 14.61 15.12 -3.88
CA PHE A 21 13.80 14.05 -4.45
C PHE A 21 12.71 14.53 -5.42
N GLY A 22 12.41 15.83 -5.45
CA GLY A 22 11.28 16.40 -6.18
C GLY A 22 11.22 15.98 -7.65
N LYS A 23 12.36 15.96 -8.36
CA LYS A 23 12.40 15.53 -9.77
C LYS A 23 11.96 14.07 -9.95
N TYR A 24 12.37 13.18 -9.04
CA TYR A 24 11.98 11.77 -9.07
C TYR A 24 10.51 11.60 -8.73
N ILE A 25 10.03 12.32 -7.72
CA ILE A 25 8.62 12.30 -7.30
C ILE A 25 7.71 12.75 -8.44
N GLU A 26 8.03 13.87 -9.10
CA GLU A 26 7.24 14.35 -10.25
C GLU A 26 7.28 13.36 -11.41
N THR A 27 8.44 12.78 -11.71
CA THR A 27 8.56 11.77 -12.77
C THR A 27 7.66 10.56 -12.49
N LEU A 28 7.69 10.04 -11.26
CA LEU A 28 6.84 8.92 -10.86
C LEU A 28 5.36 9.29 -10.85
N ASN A 29 5.01 10.50 -10.39
CA ASN A 29 3.63 10.98 -10.43
C ASN A 29 3.10 11.04 -11.87
N THR A 30 3.87 11.60 -12.80
CA THR A 30 3.51 11.63 -14.22
C THR A 30 3.36 10.23 -14.79
N MET A 31 4.28 9.29 -14.47
CA MET A 31 4.15 7.90 -14.92
C MET A 31 2.88 7.23 -14.39
N PHE A 32 2.55 7.40 -13.11
CA PHE A 32 1.39 6.73 -12.50
C PHE A 32 0.05 7.31 -12.95
N THR A 33 0.03 8.59 -13.34
CA THR A 33 -1.17 9.29 -13.84
C THR A 33 -1.29 9.25 -15.36
N ASP A 34 -0.34 8.63 -16.06
CA ASP A 34 -0.43 8.39 -17.50
C ASP A 34 -1.36 7.21 -17.79
N ARG A 35 -2.32 7.40 -18.70
CA ARG A 35 -3.30 6.37 -19.09
C ARG A 35 -2.68 5.26 -19.94
N ASP A 36 -1.58 5.55 -20.65
CA ASP A 36 -0.86 4.58 -21.47
C ASP A 36 0.14 3.77 -20.64
N PHE A 37 0.31 4.11 -19.36
CA PHE A 37 1.18 3.40 -18.46
C PHE A 37 0.65 2.00 -18.15
N LYS A 38 1.41 0.98 -18.54
CA LYS A 38 1.01 -0.42 -18.44
C LYS A 38 1.22 -0.95 -17.02
N THR A 39 0.13 -1.39 -16.39
CA THR A 39 0.15 -2.18 -15.16
C THR A 39 0.10 -3.68 -15.49
N PRO A 40 0.64 -4.58 -14.64
CA PRO A 40 1.30 -4.34 -13.36
C PRO A 40 2.79 -3.97 -13.50
N PHE A 41 3.32 -3.20 -12.53
CA PHE A 41 4.74 -2.87 -12.42
C PHE A 41 5.16 -2.88 -10.94
N CYS A 42 6.47 -2.97 -10.67
CA CYS A 42 7.02 -2.94 -9.32
C CYS A 42 8.26 -2.05 -9.29
N ILE A 43 8.37 -1.18 -8.29
CA ILE A 43 9.52 -0.29 -8.09
C ILE A 43 10.22 -0.64 -6.78
N GLY A 44 11.51 -0.94 -6.86
CA GLY A 44 12.39 -1.10 -5.71
C GLY A 44 13.14 0.19 -5.41
N ILE A 45 13.12 0.63 -4.14
CA ILE A 45 13.89 1.79 -3.67
C ILE A 45 15.07 1.30 -2.84
N PHE A 46 16.28 1.54 -3.35
CA PHE A 46 17.53 1.09 -2.74
C PHE A 46 18.35 2.28 -2.20
N GLY A 47 19.08 2.05 -1.11
CA GLY A 47 19.94 3.06 -0.51
C GLY A 47 20.39 2.68 0.89
N LYS A 48 21.48 3.30 1.37
CA LYS A 48 22.03 3.06 2.72
C LYS A 48 21.02 3.39 3.82
N TRP A 49 21.19 2.82 5.01
CA TRP A 49 20.40 3.24 6.17
C TRP A 49 20.53 4.76 6.39
N GLY A 50 19.44 5.44 6.73
CA GLY A 50 19.41 6.91 6.86
C GLY A 50 19.40 7.70 5.55
N SER A 51 19.36 7.07 4.37
CA SER A 51 19.34 7.78 3.08
C SER A 51 17.98 8.43 2.72
N GLY A 52 17.02 8.45 3.64
CA GLY A 52 15.71 9.08 3.41
C GLY A 52 14.72 8.29 2.55
N LYS A 53 14.86 6.96 2.40
CA LYS A 53 13.93 6.14 1.60
C LYS A 53 12.47 6.23 2.07
N THR A 54 12.24 6.17 3.38
CA THR A 54 10.90 6.33 3.95
C THR A 54 10.37 7.74 3.70
N SER A 55 11.22 8.77 3.84
CA SER A 55 10.87 10.15 3.49
C SER A 55 10.50 10.30 2.01
N PHE A 56 11.25 9.67 1.10
CA PHE A 56 10.94 9.64 -0.32
C PHE A 56 9.53 9.06 -0.58
N MET A 57 9.21 7.93 0.06
CA MET A 57 7.90 7.29 -0.09
C MET A 57 6.76 8.16 0.45
N HIS A 58 6.96 8.86 1.57
CA HIS A 58 5.96 9.81 2.09
C HIS A 58 5.79 11.03 1.20
N LEU A 59 6.88 11.58 0.65
CA LEU A 59 6.80 12.69 -0.29
C LEU A 59 6.03 12.29 -1.57
N LEU A 60 6.26 11.07 -2.07
CA LEU A 60 5.53 10.52 -3.20
C LEU A 60 4.04 10.29 -2.87
N GLU A 61 3.72 9.71 -1.72
CA GLU A 61 2.34 9.58 -1.23
C GLU A 61 1.64 10.94 -1.17
N ASN A 62 2.27 11.92 -0.51
CA ASN A 62 1.73 13.27 -0.39
C ASN A 62 1.49 13.92 -1.75
N ARG A 63 2.37 13.68 -2.72
CA ARG A 63 2.20 14.18 -4.09
C ARG A 63 1.00 13.54 -4.79
N LEU A 64 0.87 12.22 -4.70
CA LEU A 64 -0.21 11.44 -5.30
C LEU A 64 -1.57 11.80 -4.68
N LEU A 65 -1.66 11.96 -3.36
CA LEU A 65 -2.90 12.34 -2.68
C LEU A 65 -3.36 13.76 -3.00
N LYS A 66 -2.42 14.69 -3.25
CA LYS A 66 -2.73 16.05 -3.70
C LYS A 66 -3.16 16.10 -5.16
N ASP A 67 -2.80 15.10 -5.95
CA ASP A 67 -3.15 15.05 -7.36
C ASP A 67 -4.61 14.58 -7.55
N ASN A 68 -5.39 15.40 -8.26
CA ASN A 68 -6.80 15.11 -8.61
C ASN A 68 -6.95 14.62 -10.06
N ASN A 69 -5.85 14.26 -10.71
CA ASN A 69 -5.86 13.71 -12.07
C ASN A 69 -6.45 12.29 -12.14
N GLU A 70 -6.91 11.93 -13.33
CA GLU A 70 -7.41 10.59 -13.67
C GLU A 70 -6.39 9.85 -14.56
N PRO A 71 -5.98 8.61 -14.22
CA PRO A 71 -6.56 7.74 -13.18
C PRO A 71 -6.20 8.17 -11.75
N ARG A 72 -7.20 8.13 -10.85
CA ARG A 72 -6.96 8.35 -9.43
C ARG A 72 -6.09 7.24 -8.84
N ILE A 73 -5.01 7.63 -8.18
CA ILE A 73 -4.13 6.74 -7.41
C ILE A 73 -4.49 6.81 -5.92
N ILE A 74 -4.63 5.64 -5.28
CA ILE A 74 -4.86 5.52 -3.83
C ILE A 74 -3.60 4.87 -3.24
N PRO A 75 -2.69 5.66 -2.63
CA PRO A 75 -1.53 5.10 -1.93
C PRO A 75 -1.96 4.27 -0.73
N VAL A 76 -1.36 3.09 -0.56
CA VAL A 76 -1.61 2.21 0.58
C VAL A 76 -0.28 1.73 1.14
N TRP A 77 -0.07 1.93 2.44
CA TRP A 77 1.11 1.47 3.15
C TRP A 77 0.91 0.10 3.77
N PHE A 78 1.77 -0.84 3.41
CA PHE A 78 1.87 -2.14 4.06
C PHE A 78 3.24 -2.29 4.73
N ASN A 79 3.24 -2.49 6.06
CA ASN A 79 4.45 -2.75 6.82
C ASN A 79 4.54 -4.26 7.14
N PRO A 80 5.37 -5.04 6.42
CA PRO A 80 5.47 -6.48 6.63
C PRO A 80 6.04 -6.84 8.01
N TRP A 81 6.89 -5.98 8.60
CA TRP A 81 7.50 -6.19 9.91
C TRP A 81 6.47 -6.26 11.04
N ARG A 82 5.27 -5.70 10.84
CA ARG A 82 4.18 -5.81 11.80
C ARG A 82 3.59 -7.22 11.88
N TYR A 83 3.80 -8.03 10.84
CA TYR A 83 3.18 -9.33 10.64
C TYR A 83 4.21 -10.45 10.56
N GLU A 84 5.41 -10.28 11.15
CA GLU A 84 6.48 -11.31 11.17
C GLU A 84 6.03 -12.65 11.76
N LYS A 85 5.04 -12.63 12.65
CA LYS A 85 4.49 -13.83 13.31
C LYS A 85 3.33 -14.45 12.54
N GLU A 86 2.83 -13.79 11.50
CA GLU A 86 1.74 -14.31 10.68
C GLU A 86 2.31 -15.31 9.67
N GLU A 87 1.75 -16.51 9.66
CA GLU A 87 2.13 -17.57 8.73
C GLU A 87 1.81 -17.18 7.26
N TYR A 88 0.74 -16.41 7.06
CA TYR A 88 0.23 -16.04 5.73
C TYR A 88 0.11 -14.52 5.56
N LEU A 89 1.20 -13.86 5.13
CA LEU A 89 1.25 -12.39 4.90
C LEU A 89 0.23 -11.86 3.88
N ILE A 90 -0.31 -12.72 3.03
CA ILE A 90 -1.31 -12.33 2.03
C ILE A 90 -2.60 -11.81 2.68
N ILE A 91 -3.00 -12.36 3.83
CA ILE A 91 -4.21 -11.95 4.55
C ILE A 91 -4.11 -10.50 5.04
N PRO A 92 -3.09 -10.12 5.85
CA PRO A 92 -2.95 -8.74 6.28
C PRO A 92 -2.63 -7.79 5.12
N PHE A 93 -1.97 -8.26 4.05
CA PHE A 93 -1.75 -7.45 2.84
C PHE A 93 -3.06 -7.06 2.16
N LEU A 94 -3.92 -8.04 1.83
CA LEU A 94 -5.21 -7.77 1.20
C LEU A 94 -6.13 -6.94 2.10
N LYS A 95 -6.15 -7.21 3.41
CA LYS A 95 -6.89 -6.39 4.39
C LYS A 95 -6.39 -4.95 4.47
N THR A 96 -5.09 -4.74 4.28
CA THR A 96 -4.49 -3.41 4.25
C THR A 96 -4.96 -2.63 3.01
N ILE A 97 -5.03 -3.29 1.84
CA ILE A 97 -5.58 -2.68 0.61
C ILE A 97 -7.07 -2.37 0.78
N GLU A 98 -7.87 -3.33 1.27
CA GLU A 98 -9.30 -3.12 1.55
C GLU A 98 -9.52 -1.87 2.41
N ARG A 99 -8.79 -1.76 3.52
CA ARG A 99 -8.88 -0.63 4.44
C ARG A 99 -8.43 0.68 3.80
N GLY A 100 -7.39 0.65 2.97
CA GLY A 100 -6.93 1.83 2.25
C GLY A 100 -8.01 2.40 1.31
N ILE A 101 -8.69 1.52 0.57
CA ILE A 101 -9.78 1.93 -0.34
C ILE A 101 -10.97 2.48 0.45
N ARG A 102 -11.41 1.79 1.52
CA ARG A 102 -12.54 2.25 2.36
C ARG A 102 -12.25 3.60 3.01
N LYS A 103 -11.05 3.77 3.57
CA LYS A 103 -10.63 5.04 4.18
C LYS A 103 -10.67 6.19 3.16
N TYR A 104 -10.15 5.95 1.96
CA TYR A 104 -10.20 6.94 0.88
C TYR A 104 -11.65 7.30 0.49
N GLU A 105 -12.55 6.32 0.41
CA GLU A 105 -13.98 6.53 0.14
C GLU A 105 -14.64 7.43 1.20
N GLU A 106 -14.40 7.13 2.48
CA GLU A 106 -14.91 7.87 3.64
C GLU A 106 -14.42 9.32 3.66
N GLU A 107 -13.11 9.54 3.49
CA GLU A 107 -12.48 10.86 3.54
C GLU A 107 -12.91 11.77 2.38
N ASN A 108 -13.11 11.20 1.19
CA ASN A 108 -13.47 11.96 0.00
C ASN A 108 -14.99 12.06 -0.23
N LYS A 109 -15.81 11.56 0.71
CA LYS A 109 -17.29 11.47 0.62
C LYS A 109 -17.77 10.95 -0.73
N THR A 110 -16.94 10.17 -1.41
CA THR A 110 -17.19 9.74 -2.77
C THR A 110 -18.00 8.47 -2.65
N LYS A 111 -19.34 8.53 -2.76
CA LYS A 111 -20.19 7.34 -2.87
C LYS A 111 -20.03 6.69 -4.26
N GLY A 112 -18.80 6.30 -4.57
CA GLY A 112 -18.47 5.61 -5.79
C GLY A 112 -18.77 4.14 -5.61
N ASP A 113 -19.95 3.70 -6.04
CA ASP A 113 -20.39 2.30 -6.07
C ASP A 113 -19.29 1.33 -6.55
N LYS A 114 -18.43 1.80 -7.46
CA LYS A 114 -17.29 1.04 -7.99
C LYS A 114 -16.19 0.78 -6.95
N LEU A 115 -15.78 1.78 -6.16
CA LEU A 115 -14.72 1.63 -5.16
C LEU A 115 -15.15 0.70 -4.03
N LEU A 116 -16.39 0.86 -3.55
CA LEU A 116 -16.97 -0.04 -2.55
C LEU A 116 -17.04 -1.49 -3.06
N LYS A 117 -17.43 -1.69 -4.33
CA LYS A 117 -17.41 -3.02 -4.97
C LYS A 117 -16.01 -3.63 -5.01
N VAL A 118 -14.98 -2.83 -5.31
CA VAL A 118 -13.58 -3.31 -5.29
C VAL A 118 -13.15 -3.68 -3.88
N ALA A 119 -13.42 -2.82 -2.88
CA ALA A 119 -13.08 -3.10 -1.48
C ALA A 119 -13.77 -4.38 -0.97
N THR A 120 -15.06 -4.55 -1.25
CA THR A 120 -15.82 -5.75 -0.88
C THR A 120 -15.23 -7.00 -1.53
N LYS A 121 -14.94 -6.98 -2.84
CA LYS A 121 -14.30 -8.11 -3.52
C LYS A 121 -12.95 -8.50 -2.90
N ILE A 122 -12.12 -7.52 -2.54
CA ILE A 122 -10.84 -7.78 -1.85
C ILE A 122 -11.10 -8.39 -0.47
N GLY A 123 -12.11 -7.90 0.25
CA GLY A 123 -12.56 -8.46 1.52
C GLY A 123 -12.99 -9.92 1.42
N ASP A 124 -13.78 -10.25 0.40
CA ASP A 124 -14.27 -11.61 0.14
C ASP A 124 -13.13 -12.57 -0.22
N VAL A 125 -12.21 -12.14 -1.09
CA VAL A 125 -11.00 -12.91 -1.43
C VAL A 125 -10.15 -13.15 -0.17
N SER A 126 -9.97 -12.13 0.66
CA SER A 126 -9.24 -12.26 1.93
C SER A 126 -9.90 -13.29 2.85
N ALA A 127 -11.23 -13.27 2.96
CA ALA A 127 -11.98 -14.21 3.79
C ALA A 127 -11.87 -15.64 3.23
N ALA A 128 -11.99 -15.82 1.91
CA ALA A 128 -11.83 -17.12 1.27
C ALA A 128 -10.44 -17.71 1.51
N PHE A 129 -9.37 -16.91 1.40
CA PHE A 129 -8.02 -17.35 1.76
C PHE A 129 -7.93 -17.76 3.22
N ALA A 130 -8.45 -16.94 4.15
CA ALA A 130 -8.40 -17.25 5.58
C ALA A 130 -9.17 -18.54 5.93
N TYR A 131 -10.34 -18.75 5.34
CA TYR A 131 -11.11 -19.99 5.50
C TYR A 131 -10.38 -21.19 4.92
N GLY A 132 -9.81 -21.06 3.73
CA GLY A 132 -9.04 -22.11 3.08
C GLY A 132 -7.83 -22.55 3.91
N ILE A 133 -7.07 -21.58 4.44
CA ILE A 133 -5.97 -21.82 5.38
C ILE A 133 -6.46 -22.53 6.65
N THR A 134 -7.56 -22.05 7.24
CA THR A 134 -8.13 -22.63 8.47
C THR A 134 -8.61 -24.07 8.25
N ALA A 135 -9.19 -24.35 7.08
CA ALA A 135 -9.63 -25.68 6.70
C ALA A 135 -8.43 -26.63 6.54
N ASP A 136 -7.37 -26.20 5.86
CA ASP A 136 -6.14 -27.00 5.67
C ASP A 136 -5.46 -27.32 7.01
N ALA A 137 -5.39 -26.33 7.92
CA ALA A 137 -4.87 -26.53 9.27
C ALA A 137 -5.68 -27.53 10.10
N LYS A 138 -7.02 -27.49 10.00
CA LYS A 138 -7.92 -28.44 10.70
C LYS A 138 -7.89 -29.85 10.11
N LEU A 139 -7.56 -29.99 8.82
CA LEU A 139 -7.51 -31.26 8.10
C LEU A 139 -6.13 -31.94 8.17
N GLY A 140 -5.16 -31.36 8.88
CA GLY A 140 -3.89 -32.03 9.20
C GLY A 140 -2.90 -32.12 8.04
N GLY A 141 -2.78 -31.06 7.22
CA GLY A 141 -1.68 -30.93 6.25
C GLY A 141 -1.79 -31.81 4.99
N PHE A 142 -2.98 -32.34 4.69
CA PHE A 142 -3.26 -32.95 3.38
C PHE A 142 -3.50 -31.85 2.36
N GLY A 143 -2.41 -31.35 1.78
CA GLY A 143 -2.34 -30.19 0.88
C GLY A 143 -3.52 -30.03 -0.07
N LEU A 144 -4.52 -29.27 0.38
CA LEU A 144 -5.62 -28.81 -0.43
C LEU A 144 -5.15 -27.54 -1.15
N ARG A 145 -4.64 -27.72 -2.37
CA ARG A 145 -4.41 -26.59 -3.29
C ARG A 145 -5.75 -25.89 -3.52
N LEU A 146 -5.92 -24.72 -2.91
CA LEU A 146 -6.99 -23.78 -3.25
C LEU A 146 -6.84 -23.40 -4.72
N ASP A 147 -7.70 -23.97 -5.54
CA ASP A 147 -7.84 -23.58 -6.94
C ASP A 147 -8.68 -22.30 -7.01
N ALA A 148 -7.99 -21.17 -7.14
CA ALA A 148 -8.61 -19.86 -7.27
C ALA A 148 -9.55 -19.74 -8.47
N SER A 149 -9.50 -20.66 -9.45
CA SER A 149 -10.44 -20.67 -10.59
C SER A 149 -11.86 -21.08 -10.21
N LYS A 150 -12.06 -21.80 -9.08
CA LYS A 150 -13.40 -22.19 -8.60
C LYS A 150 -14.13 -21.12 -7.80
N ILE A 151 -13.43 -20.08 -7.34
CA ILE A 151 -14.04 -19.00 -6.55
C ILE A 151 -14.63 -17.91 -7.46
N MET A 152 -14.33 -17.92 -8.77
CA MET A 152 -14.82 -16.93 -9.75
C MET A 152 -16.07 -17.35 -10.55
N LEU A 153 -16.86 -18.31 -10.07
CA LEU A 153 -18.14 -18.67 -10.69
C LEU A 153 -19.25 -18.74 -9.63
N HIS A 154 -19.77 -17.58 -9.25
CA HIS A 154 -21.22 -17.29 -9.20
C HIS A 154 -21.48 -15.80 -9.01
#